data_AF-A0A2K6SGY8-F1
#
_entry.id   AF-A0A2K6SGY8-F1
#
_cell.length_a   1.000
_cell.length_b   1.000
_cell.length_c   1.000
_cell.angle_alpha   90.00
_cell.angle_beta   90.00
_cell.angle_gamma   90.00
#
_symmetry.space_group_name_H-M   'P 1'
#
loop_
_entity.id
_entity.type
_entity.pdbx_description
1 polymer ?
#
loop_
_entity_poly.entity_id
_entity_poly.type
_entity_poly.pdbx_seq_one_letter_code
_entity_poly.pdbx_strand_id
1 'polypeptide(L)'
;MAALDSLSLFTGLGLREQKARETLKNQTLSAQLREAATQAQQTLGSTIDKATGTLLHGLASRLRDTQRLSFLVSYIASKKIHTEPQLSAALEYVRSHHLDPIDTTDFEQECGVDVTLTPEQIEKAVEAAINKHGPQLLVERYRFNMGLLMGWARAVLKGADGQMIKNKVDMQVFHLLGPKMEADLEKKPKVAKARLEETDRRTAKDVAENGETADQTLSLMEQLRGEALKFHKPGTVPTRTQWNPAYWTCRSQQWHLFSAL
;
A
#
# COMPACT_ATOMS: atom_id res chain seq x y z
N MET A 1 -24.98 12.35 13.07
CA MET A 1 -24.34 12.41 14.41
C MET A 1 -23.77 13.81 14.60
N ALA A 2 -24.44 14.68 15.37
CA ALA A 2 -24.13 16.11 15.41
C ALA A 2 -23.20 16.55 16.57
N ALA A 3 -22.64 15.63 17.36
CA ALA A 3 -21.74 16.00 18.46
C ALA A 3 -20.73 14.90 18.81
N LEU A 4 -20.03 14.34 17.81
CA LEU A 4 -18.75 13.68 18.13
C LEU A 4 -17.73 14.77 18.43
N ASP A 5 -16.97 14.61 19.51
CA ASP A 5 -15.78 15.43 19.75
C ASP A 5 -14.93 15.39 18.47
N SER A 6 -14.51 16.55 17.97
CA SER A 6 -13.82 16.64 16.68
C SER A 6 -12.51 15.87 16.70
N LEU A 7 -11.89 15.72 17.88
CA LEU A 7 -10.74 14.84 18.05
C LEU A 7 -11.09 13.37 17.77
N SER A 8 -12.21 12.89 18.33
CA SER A 8 -12.68 11.51 18.13
C SER A 8 -13.07 11.22 16.67
N LEU A 9 -13.66 12.21 15.99
CA LEU A 9 -13.98 12.11 14.57
C LEU A 9 -12.69 11.96 13.75
N PHE A 10 -11.70 12.82 14.00
CA PHE A 10 -10.44 12.84 13.25
C PHE A 10 -9.59 11.58 13.47
N THR A 11 -9.55 11.06 14.70
CA THR A 11 -8.89 9.77 14.96
C THR A 11 -9.67 8.59 14.36
N GLY A 12 -11.00 8.65 14.35
CA GLY A 12 -11.87 7.69 13.66
C GLY A 12 -11.61 7.62 12.15
N LEU A 13 -11.30 8.76 11.52
CA LEU A 13 -10.89 8.84 10.10
C LEU A 13 -9.48 8.28 9.82
N GLY A 14 -8.77 7.77 10.83
CA GLY A 14 -7.44 7.17 10.67
C GLY A 14 -6.27 8.12 10.92
N LEU A 15 -6.52 9.35 11.38
CA LEU A 15 -5.43 10.25 11.78
C LEU A 15 -4.84 9.83 13.12
N ARG A 16 -3.51 9.89 13.23
CA ARG A 16 -2.84 9.75 14.52
C ARG A 16 -3.24 10.90 15.43
N GLU A 17 -3.33 10.64 16.73
CA GLU A 17 -3.80 11.62 17.72
C GLU A 17 -3.03 12.96 17.65
N GLN A 18 -1.70 12.90 17.49
CA GLN A 18 -0.88 14.10 17.32
C GLN A 18 -1.34 14.94 16.11
N LYS A 19 -1.53 14.29 14.95
CA LYS A 19 -1.96 14.97 13.73
C LYS A 19 -3.39 15.49 13.86
N ALA A 20 -4.28 14.74 14.49
CA ALA A 20 -5.64 15.19 14.77
C ALA A 20 -5.66 16.46 15.62
N ARG A 21 -4.81 16.54 16.67
CA ARG A 21 -4.66 17.75 17.50
C ARG A 21 -4.10 18.94 16.71
N GLU A 22 -3.17 18.70 15.80
CA GLU A 22 -2.65 19.74 14.89
C GLU A 22 -3.73 20.24 13.93
N THR A 23 -4.50 19.33 13.33
CA THR A 23 -5.63 19.66 12.46
C THR A 23 -6.67 20.52 13.20
N LEU A 24 -6.99 20.19 14.46
CA LEU A 24 -7.93 20.96 15.29
C LEU A 24 -7.53 22.42 15.53
N LYS A 25 -6.23 22.72 15.54
CA LYS A 25 -5.76 24.11 15.67
C LYS A 25 -6.12 24.94 14.43
N ASN A 26 -6.26 24.30 13.27
CA ASN A 26 -6.68 24.94 12.05
C ASN A 26 -8.22 24.83 11.91
N GLN A 27 -8.92 25.91 12.27
CA GLN A 27 -10.38 25.94 12.27
C GLN A 27 -10.99 25.75 10.88
N THR A 28 -10.38 26.33 9.83
CA THR A 28 -10.90 26.20 8.46
C THR A 28 -10.76 24.78 7.95
N LEU A 29 -9.56 24.20 8.09
CA LEU A 29 -9.31 22.80 7.75
C LEU A 29 -10.20 21.84 8.55
N SER A 30 -10.38 22.09 9.85
CA SER A 30 -11.22 21.27 10.71
C SER A 30 -12.69 21.30 10.30
N ALA A 31 -13.21 22.49 9.94
CA ALA A 31 -14.57 22.62 9.45
C ALA A 31 -14.75 21.88 8.12
N GLN A 32 -13.82 22.08 7.18
CA GLN A 32 -13.84 21.44 5.86
C GLN A 32 -13.73 19.92 5.94
N LEU A 33 -12.88 19.39 6.82
CA LEU A 33 -12.75 17.95 7.05
C LEU A 33 -14.02 17.35 7.68
N ARG A 34 -14.66 18.07 8.61
CA ARG A 34 -15.91 17.63 9.22
C ARG A 34 -17.04 17.58 8.20
N GLU A 35 -17.11 18.59 7.33
CA GLU A 35 -18.08 18.64 6.23
C GLU A 35 -17.84 17.48 5.24
N ALA A 36 -16.60 17.28 4.80
CA ALA A 36 -16.23 16.18 3.91
C ALA A 36 -16.57 14.80 4.51
N ALA A 37 -16.27 14.58 5.80
CA ALA A 37 -16.64 13.35 6.48
C ALA A 37 -18.16 13.15 6.57
N THR A 38 -18.91 14.23 6.83
CA THR A 38 -20.38 14.17 6.91
C THR A 38 -20.98 13.76 5.56
N GLN A 39 -20.53 14.38 4.47
CA GLN A 39 -20.99 14.08 3.11
C GLN A 39 -20.58 12.68 2.66
N ALA A 40 -19.35 12.25 2.98
CA ALA A 40 -18.89 10.90 2.68
C ALA A 40 -19.75 9.84 3.38
N GLN A 41 -20.09 10.07 4.66
CA GLN A 41 -20.90 9.15 5.43
C GLN A 41 -22.35 9.08 4.96
N GLN A 42 -22.91 10.20 4.51
CA GLN A 42 -24.24 10.23 3.87
C GLN A 42 -24.26 9.41 2.58
N THR A 43 -23.17 9.46 1.81
CA THR A 43 -23.05 8.73 0.54
C THR A 43 -22.82 7.23 0.75
N LEU A 44 -21.98 6.87 1.74
CA LEU A 44 -21.61 5.48 2.04
C LEU A 44 -22.68 4.70 2.82
N GLY A 45 -23.54 5.40 3.58
CA GLY A 45 -24.53 4.78 4.48
C GLY A 45 -23.92 3.93 5.62
N SER A 46 -22.59 3.89 5.73
CA SER A 46 -21.81 3.02 6.62
C SER A 46 -20.64 3.80 7.24
N THR A 47 -19.86 3.14 8.10
CA THR A 47 -18.69 3.76 8.73
C THR A 47 -17.58 4.00 7.71
N ILE A 48 -16.91 5.16 7.82
CA ILE A 48 -15.78 5.50 6.96
C ILE A 48 -14.56 4.69 7.40
N ASP A 49 -13.96 3.94 6.47
CA ASP A 49 -12.72 3.22 6.74
C ASP A 49 -11.51 4.18 6.81
N LYS A 50 -10.43 3.73 7.46
CA LYS A 50 -9.24 4.57 7.71
C LYS A 50 -8.52 5.01 6.42
N ALA A 51 -8.59 4.24 5.33
CA ALA A 51 -7.94 4.61 4.08
C ALA A 51 -8.73 5.75 3.42
N THR A 52 -10.05 5.61 3.34
CA THR A 52 -10.96 6.68 2.87
C THR A 52 -10.82 7.94 3.73
N GLY A 53 -10.78 7.81 5.05
CA GLY A 53 -10.60 8.96 5.95
C GLY A 53 -9.26 9.68 5.77
N THR A 54 -8.18 8.95 5.44
CA THR A 54 -6.88 9.55 5.12
C THR A 54 -6.95 10.38 3.83
N LEU A 55 -7.67 9.90 2.80
CA LEU A 55 -7.89 10.64 1.55
C LEU A 55 -8.78 11.87 1.76
N LEU A 56 -9.82 11.77 2.60
CA LEU A 56 -10.66 12.93 2.95
C LEU A 56 -9.87 14.03 3.66
N HIS A 57 -8.95 13.66 4.57
CA HIS A 57 -8.02 14.62 5.15
C HIS A 57 -7.10 15.22 4.06
N GLY A 58 -6.56 14.40 3.16
CA GLY A 58 -5.75 14.86 2.03
C GLY A 58 -6.48 15.90 1.18
N LEU A 59 -7.74 15.62 0.84
CA LEU A 59 -8.64 16.51 0.12
C LEU A 59 -8.83 17.82 0.88
N ALA A 60 -9.29 17.76 2.13
CA ALA A 60 -9.58 18.94 2.94
C ALA A 60 -8.33 19.83 3.14
N SER A 61 -7.14 19.25 3.23
CA SER A 61 -5.89 19.99 3.41
C SER A 61 -5.37 20.72 2.18
N ARG A 62 -5.83 20.35 0.98
CA ARG A 62 -5.30 20.85 -0.30
C ARG A 62 -6.34 21.52 -1.20
N LEU A 63 -7.63 21.26 -0.97
CA LEU A 63 -8.72 21.79 -1.75
C LEU A 63 -8.92 23.28 -1.45
N ARG A 64 -8.73 24.12 -2.47
CA ARG A 64 -8.96 25.57 -2.39
C ARG A 64 -10.38 25.95 -2.80
N ASP A 65 -10.94 25.24 -3.76
CA ASP A 65 -12.30 25.47 -4.26
C ASP A 65 -13.30 24.63 -3.45
N THR A 66 -13.96 25.26 -2.49
CA THR A 66 -14.92 24.59 -1.61
C THR A 66 -16.21 24.19 -2.33
N GLN A 67 -16.54 24.79 -3.47
CA GLN A 67 -17.75 24.41 -4.24
C GLN A 67 -17.62 22.99 -4.81
N ARG A 68 -16.38 22.55 -5.05
CA ARG A 68 -16.05 21.23 -5.61
C ARG A 68 -15.90 20.14 -4.55
N LEU A 69 -16.05 20.49 -3.27
CA LEU A 69 -15.90 19.56 -2.16
C LEU A 69 -16.86 18.37 -2.30
N SER A 70 -18.15 18.65 -2.49
CA SER A 70 -19.18 17.60 -2.59
C SER A 70 -18.96 16.66 -3.78
N PHE A 71 -18.49 17.22 -4.91
CA PHE A 71 -18.14 16.44 -6.09
C PHE A 71 -17.01 15.46 -5.79
N LEU A 72 -15.88 15.95 -5.28
CA LEU A 72 -14.71 15.10 -4.99
C LEU A 72 -14.97 14.09 -3.86
N VAL A 73 -15.74 14.48 -2.84
CA VAL A 73 -16.13 13.57 -1.76
C VAL A 73 -16.96 12.41 -2.28
N SER A 74 -17.85 12.63 -3.24
CA SER A 74 -18.65 11.55 -3.85
C SER A 74 -17.78 10.51 -4.57
N TYR A 75 -16.70 10.94 -5.23
CA TYR A 75 -15.72 10.06 -5.89
C TYR A 75 -14.87 9.27 -4.90
N ILE A 76 -14.49 9.88 -3.78
CA ILE A 76 -13.76 9.20 -2.70
C ILE A 76 -14.68 8.19 -1.99
N ALA A 77 -15.92 8.58 -1.68
CA ALA A 77 -16.91 7.74 -1.03
C ALA A 77 -17.29 6.52 -1.89
N SER A 78 -17.45 6.70 -3.19
CA SER A 78 -17.70 5.60 -4.15
C SER A 78 -16.45 4.74 -4.45
N LYS A 79 -15.30 5.05 -3.84
CA LYS A 79 -14.00 4.38 -4.07
C LYS A 79 -13.47 4.46 -5.50
N LYS A 80 -14.04 5.33 -6.35
CA LYS A 80 -13.49 5.68 -7.66
C LYS A 80 -12.11 6.32 -7.51
N ILE A 81 -11.96 7.20 -6.51
CA ILE A 81 -10.67 7.74 -6.08
C ILE A 81 -10.29 7.05 -4.76
N HIS A 82 -9.30 6.18 -4.81
CA HIS A 82 -8.85 5.40 -3.65
C HIS A 82 -7.32 5.43 -3.45
N THR A 83 -6.58 6.15 -4.29
CA THR A 83 -5.12 6.32 -4.14
C THR A 83 -4.72 7.80 -4.07
N GLU A 84 -3.60 8.08 -3.39
CA GLU A 84 -3.04 9.43 -3.26
C GLU A 84 -2.68 10.08 -4.62
N PRO A 85 -2.14 9.35 -5.62
CA PRO A 85 -1.93 9.90 -6.95
C PRO A 85 -3.23 10.31 -7.66
N GLN A 86 -4.30 9.51 -7.56
CA GLN A 86 -5.62 9.87 -8.12
C GLN A 86 -6.18 11.13 -7.46
N LEU A 87 -6.08 11.23 -6.12
CA LEU A 87 -6.48 12.44 -5.40
C LEU A 87 -5.68 13.66 -5.83
N SER A 88 -4.37 13.50 -6.05
CA SER A 88 -3.50 14.59 -6.50
C SER A 88 -3.85 15.03 -7.92
N ALA A 89 -4.14 14.10 -8.82
CA ALA A 89 -4.61 14.39 -10.18
C ALA A 89 -5.96 15.12 -10.16
N ALA A 90 -6.92 14.66 -9.34
CA ALA A 90 -8.23 15.30 -9.20
C ALA A 90 -8.14 16.74 -8.68
N LEU A 91 -7.26 16.98 -7.70
CA LEU A 91 -7.00 18.32 -7.17
C LEU A 91 -6.33 19.24 -8.21
N GLU A 92 -5.50 18.69 -9.08
CA GLU A 92 -4.89 19.45 -10.18
C GLU A 92 -5.92 19.77 -11.27
N TYR A 93 -6.75 18.80 -11.63
CA TYR A 93 -7.82 18.98 -12.61
C TYR A 93 -8.79 20.07 -12.21
N VAL A 94 -9.27 20.04 -10.95
CA VAL A 94 -10.16 21.08 -10.42
C VAL A 94 -9.48 22.44 -10.35
N ARG A 95 -8.14 22.49 -10.20
CA ARG A 95 -7.39 23.73 -10.23
C ARG A 95 -7.23 24.28 -11.65
N SER A 96 -7.15 23.46 -12.68
CA SER A 96 -7.03 23.92 -14.07
C SER A 96 -8.39 24.18 -14.74
N HIS A 97 -9.48 23.61 -14.22
CA HIS A 97 -10.83 23.73 -14.78
C HIS A 97 -11.78 24.48 -13.84
N HIS A 98 -11.77 25.81 -13.94
CA HIS A 98 -12.60 26.71 -13.13
C HIS A 98 -14.05 26.84 -13.62
N LEU A 99 -14.37 26.33 -14.81
CA LEU A 99 -15.68 26.52 -15.44
C LEU A 99 -16.61 25.35 -15.11
N ASP A 100 -17.89 25.68 -14.94
CA ASP A 100 -18.98 24.71 -14.81
C ASP A 100 -19.72 24.52 -16.13
N PRO A 101 -20.21 23.30 -16.43
CA PRO A 101 -20.06 22.05 -15.65
C PRO A 101 -18.71 21.36 -15.87
N ILE A 102 -18.24 20.59 -14.88
CA ILE A 102 -17.10 19.66 -15.07
C ILE A 102 -17.53 18.56 -16.04
N ASP A 103 -16.71 18.33 -17.07
CA ASP A 103 -16.82 17.13 -17.89
C ASP A 103 -16.40 15.92 -17.06
N THR A 104 -17.38 15.11 -16.67
CA THR A 104 -17.14 13.91 -15.85
C THR A 104 -16.27 12.89 -16.56
N THR A 105 -16.34 12.80 -17.89
CA THR A 105 -15.59 11.80 -18.66
C THR A 105 -14.12 12.16 -18.75
N ASP A 106 -13.85 13.43 -19.05
CA ASP A 106 -12.49 13.98 -19.08
C ASP A 106 -11.85 13.96 -17.67
N PHE A 107 -12.63 14.34 -16.64
CA PHE A 107 -12.20 14.24 -15.25
C PHE A 107 -11.82 12.80 -14.85
N GLU A 108 -12.68 11.82 -15.15
CA GLU A 108 -12.42 10.43 -14.82
C GLU A 108 -11.17 9.90 -15.54
N GLN A 109 -11.00 10.26 -16.81
CA GLN A 109 -9.83 9.87 -17.60
C GLN A 109 -8.53 10.47 -17.04
N GLU A 110 -8.49 11.77 -16.76
CA GLU A 110 -7.30 12.46 -16.23
C GLU A 110 -6.96 12.01 -14.80
N CYS A 111 -7.98 11.70 -13.99
CA CYS A 111 -7.78 11.17 -12.65
C CYS A 111 -7.37 9.69 -12.63
N GLY A 112 -7.50 8.98 -13.76
CA GLY A 112 -7.28 7.53 -13.81
C GLY A 112 -8.31 6.75 -12.98
N VAL A 113 -9.57 7.20 -13.00
CA VAL A 113 -10.71 6.45 -12.46
C VAL A 113 -10.94 5.22 -13.34
N ASP A 114 -11.22 4.08 -12.73
CA ASP A 114 -11.39 2.77 -13.39
C ASP A 114 -10.18 2.22 -14.17
N VAL A 115 -9.02 2.89 -14.10
CA VAL A 115 -7.75 2.31 -14.55
C VAL A 115 -7.30 1.28 -13.51
N THR A 116 -7.81 0.06 -13.64
CA THR A 116 -7.36 -1.09 -12.84
C THR A 116 -5.97 -1.51 -13.33
N LEU A 117 -4.94 -0.98 -12.66
CA LEU A 117 -3.57 -1.40 -12.93
C LEU A 117 -3.39 -2.86 -12.52
N THR A 118 -3.18 -3.72 -13.51
CA THR A 118 -2.99 -5.14 -13.23
C THR A 118 -1.56 -5.40 -12.72
N PRO A 119 -1.35 -6.41 -11.86
CA PRO A 119 0.00 -6.77 -11.39
C PRO A 119 1.00 -6.99 -12.55
N GLU A 120 0.51 -7.49 -13.69
CA GLU A 120 1.30 -7.75 -14.89
C GLU A 120 1.75 -6.46 -15.57
N GLN A 121 0.93 -5.40 -15.55
CA GLN A 121 1.33 -4.09 -16.08
C GLN A 121 2.44 -3.48 -15.22
N ILE A 122 2.34 -3.60 -13.90
CA ILE A 122 3.38 -3.14 -12.97
C ILE A 122 4.67 -3.92 -13.22
N GLU A 123 4.57 -5.24 -13.35
CA GLU A 123 5.70 -6.11 -13.67
C GLU A 123 6.42 -5.71 -14.95
N LYS A 124 5.68 -5.52 -16.06
CA LYS A 124 6.26 -5.12 -17.34
C LYS A 124 6.93 -3.75 -17.28
N ALA A 125 6.33 -2.78 -16.58
CA ALA A 125 6.92 -1.46 -16.43
C ALA A 125 8.21 -1.51 -15.58
N VAL A 126 8.21 -2.27 -14.49
CA VAL A 126 9.42 -2.44 -13.67
C VAL A 126 10.51 -3.19 -14.44
N GLU A 127 10.16 -4.22 -15.19
CA GLU A 127 11.08 -4.98 -16.03
C GLU A 127 11.72 -4.09 -17.10
N ALA A 128 10.92 -3.25 -17.77
CA ALA A 128 11.42 -2.27 -18.74
C ALA A 128 12.37 -1.26 -18.10
N ALA A 129 12.09 -0.80 -16.88
CA ALA A 129 12.97 0.09 -16.12
C ALA A 129 14.32 -0.59 -15.80
N ILE A 130 14.27 -1.85 -15.36
CA ILE A 130 15.45 -2.65 -15.04
C ILE A 130 16.28 -2.90 -16.30
N ASN A 131 15.66 -3.31 -17.41
CA ASN A 131 16.36 -3.56 -18.67
C ASN A 131 17.05 -2.29 -19.20
N LYS A 132 16.42 -1.12 -19.04
CA LYS A 132 17.02 0.17 -19.41
C LYS A 132 18.28 0.50 -18.61
N HIS A 133 18.35 0.11 -17.34
CA HIS A 133 19.49 0.36 -16.45
C HIS A 133 20.33 -0.88 -16.16
N GLY A 134 20.08 -2.00 -16.84
CA GLY A 134 20.61 -3.32 -16.53
C GLY A 134 22.14 -3.39 -16.42
N PRO A 135 22.90 -2.86 -17.40
CA PRO A 135 24.36 -2.88 -17.34
C PRO A 135 24.93 -2.17 -16.10
N GLN A 136 24.36 -1.01 -15.74
CA GLN A 136 24.78 -0.25 -14.55
C GLN A 136 24.33 -0.94 -13.26
N LEU A 137 23.14 -1.51 -13.25
CA LEU A 137 22.56 -2.22 -12.11
C LEU A 137 23.37 -3.48 -11.74
N LEU A 138 23.90 -4.22 -12.72
CA LEU A 138 24.75 -5.38 -12.48
C LEU A 138 26.11 -5.03 -11.89
N VAL A 139 26.71 -3.92 -12.32
CA VAL A 139 28.03 -3.45 -11.84
C VAL A 139 27.91 -2.83 -10.45
N GLU A 140 26.96 -1.92 -10.27
CA GLU A 140 26.78 -1.20 -9.00
C GLU A 140 26.00 -2.00 -7.96
N ARG A 141 25.33 -3.09 -8.38
CA ARG A 141 24.47 -3.93 -7.54
C ARG A 141 23.51 -3.07 -6.70
N TYR A 142 23.49 -3.26 -5.38
CA TYR A 142 22.63 -2.52 -4.47
C TYR A 142 23.09 -1.09 -4.16
N ARG A 143 24.27 -0.68 -4.66
CA ARG A 143 24.73 0.72 -4.62
C ARG A 143 24.10 1.56 -5.73
N PHE A 144 23.42 0.93 -6.69
CA PHE A 144 22.65 1.61 -7.71
C PHE A 144 21.51 2.44 -7.08
N ASN A 145 21.21 3.59 -7.67
CA ASN A 145 20.11 4.42 -7.21
C ASN A 145 18.76 3.81 -7.65
N MET A 146 18.21 2.94 -6.80
CA MET A 146 16.89 2.30 -7.00
C MET A 146 15.74 3.31 -7.18
N GLY A 147 15.93 4.56 -6.73
CA GLY A 147 14.97 5.64 -6.96
C GLY A 147 14.74 5.94 -8.44
N LEU A 148 15.73 5.69 -9.32
CA LEU A 148 15.54 5.84 -10.77
C LEU A 148 14.55 4.81 -11.33
N LEU A 149 14.62 3.55 -10.87
CA LEU A 149 13.71 2.49 -11.30
C LEU A 149 12.27 2.82 -10.90
N MET A 150 12.09 3.24 -9.65
CA MET A 150 10.78 3.66 -9.15
C MET A 150 10.25 4.90 -9.88
N GLY A 151 11.11 5.88 -10.17
CA GLY A 151 10.73 7.10 -10.88
C GLY A 151 10.28 6.81 -12.31
N TRP A 152 11.00 5.93 -13.01
CA TRP A 152 10.62 5.51 -14.36
C TRP A 152 9.30 4.73 -14.36
N ALA A 153 9.14 3.76 -13.45
CA ALA A 153 7.91 3.00 -13.32
C ALA A 153 6.69 3.90 -13.02
N ARG A 154 6.84 4.93 -12.17
CA ARG A 154 5.78 5.92 -11.91
C ARG A 154 5.44 6.79 -13.11
N ALA A 155 6.42 7.11 -13.96
CA ALA A 155 6.17 7.88 -15.16
C ALA A 155 5.31 7.12 -16.18
N VAL A 156 5.48 5.79 -16.26
CA VAL A 156 4.70 4.91 -17.12
C VAL A 156 3.33 4.58 -16.50
N LEU A 157 3.30 4.29 -15.19
CA LEU A 157 2.11 3.88 -14.48
C LEU A 157 1.47 5.06 -13.74
N LYS A 158 0.85 5.97 -14.49
CA LYS A 158 0.08 7.09 -13.89
C LYS A 158 -1.03 6.51 -13.01
N GLY A 159 -1.10 6.95 -11.76
CA GLY A 159 -2.12 6.49 -10.79
C GLY A 159 -1.74 5.28 -9.93
N ALA A 160 -0.58 4.65 -10.18
CA ALA A 160 -0.14 3.48 -9.42
C ALA A 160 0.21 3.77 -7.97
N ASP A 161 -0.12 2.82 -7.09
CA ASP A 161 0.38 2.83 -5.72
C ASP A 161 1.91 2.68 -5.70
N GLY A 162 2.59 3.68 -5.14
CA GLY A 162 4.03 3.70 -4.99
C GLY A 162 4.54 2.53 -4.14
N GLN A 163 3.75 2.01 -3.21
CA GLN A 163 4.11 0.83 -2.42
C GLN A 163 4.12 -0.44 -3.28
N MET A 164 3.14 -0.61 -4.17
CA MET A 164 3.11 -1.74 -5.11
C MET A 164 4.30 -1.72 -6.07
N ILE A 165 4.61 -0.54 -6.63
CA ILE A 165 5.79 -0.36 -7.49
C ILE A 165 7.06 -0.72 -6.72
N LYS A 166 7.22 -0.21 -5.50
CA LYS A 166 8.39 -0.48 -4.67
C LYS A 166 8.55 -1.97 -4.40
N ASN A 167 7.49 -2.64 -3.97
CA ASN A 167 7.52 -4.07 -3.67
C ASN A 167 7.96 -4.88 -4.91
N LYS A 168 7.45 -4.54 -6.10
CA LYS A 168 7.81 -5.24 -7.34
C LYS A 168 9.26 -4.95 -7.78
N VAL A 169 9.71 -3.70 -7.67
CA VAL A 169 11.12 -3.32 -7.91
C VAL A 169 12.05 -4.11 -6.99
N ASP A 170 11.78 -4.10 -5.68
CA ASP A 170 12.60 -4.80 -4.69
C ASP A 170 12.68 -6.30 -5.00
N MET A 171 11.56 -6.90 -5.40
CA MET A 171 11.49 -8.31 -5.80
C MET A 171 12.30 -8.63 -7.06
N GLN A 172 12.12 -7.88 -8.16
CA GLN A 172 12.82 -8.15 -9.41
C GLN A 172 14.32 -7.87 -9.29
N VAL A 173 14.71 -6.82 -8.57
CA VAL A 173 16.12 -6.52 -8.28
C VAL A 173 16.73 -7.63 -7.43
N PHE A 174 16.01 -8.16 -6.43
CA PHE A 174 16.49 -9.31 -5.65
C PHE A 174 16.66 -10.56 -6.52
N HIS A 175 15.75 -10.85 -7.44
CA HIS A 175 15.91 -11.95 -8.40
C HIS A 175 17.13 -11.77 -9.33
N LEU A 176 17.42 -10.54 -9.75
CA LEU A 176 18.54 -10.24 -10.64
C LEU A 176 19.89 -10.26 -9.93
N LEU A 177 19.99 -9.66 -8.75
CA LEU A 177 21.25 -9.46 -8.04
C LEU A 177 21.55 -10.56 -7.01
N GLY A 178 20.53 -11.27 -6.52
CA GLY A 178 20.65 -12.18 -5.39
C GLY A 178 20.75 -11.44 -4.04
N PRO A 179 21.06 -12.14 -2.93
CA PRO A 179 21.12 -11.52 -1.61
C PRO A 179 22.18 -10.41 -1.52
N LYS A 180 21.90 -9.42 -0.65
CA LYS A 180 22.86 -8.35 -0.32
C LYS A 180 24.08 -8.94 0.37
N MET A 181 25.27 -8.59 -0.10
CA MET A 181 26.55 -9.02 0.48
C MET A 181 27.23 -7.86 1.22
N GLU A 182 28.27 -8.14 2.01
CA GLU A 182 29.00 -7.10 2.78
C GLU A 182 29.56 -5.99 1.89
N ALA A 183 30.03 -6.33 0.69
CA ALA A 183 30.48 -5.36 -0.32
C ALA A 183 29.37 -4.36 -0.71
N ASP A 184 28.10 -4.77 -0.69
CA ASP A 184 26.97 -3.90 -1.04
C ASP A 184 26.64 -2.87 0.05
N LEU A 185 27.10 -3.12 1.29
CA LEU A 185 26.87 -2.24 2.45
C LEU A 185 27.90 -1.11 2.57
N GLU A 186 29.03 -1.24 1.86
CA GLU A 186 30.00 -0.17 1.76
C GLU A 186 29.39 0.99 0.97
N LYS A 187 29.25 2.14 1.64
CA LYS A 187 28.74 3.36 1.04
C LYS A 187 29.71 3.79 -0.07
N LYS A 188 29.19 4.15 -1.24
CA LYS A 188 29.98 4.89 -2.26
C LYS A 188 30.70 6.05 -1.56
N PRO A 189 32.00 6.32 -1.86
CA PRO A 189 32.68 7.48 -1.31
C PRO A 189 31.87 8.74 -1.67
N LYS A 190 31.30 9.37 -0.64
CA LYS A 190 30.50 10.58 -0.78
C LYS A 190 31.43 11.73 -1.13
N VAL A 191 31.24 12.34 -2.29
CA VAL A 191 31.58 13.77 -2.42
C VAL A 191 30.68 14.50 -1.43
N ALA A 192 31.31 15.21 -0.50
CA ALA A 192 30.69 15.71 0.71
C ALA A 192 29.52 16.67 0.42
N LYS A 193 28.38 16.41 1.08
CA LYS A 193 27.52 17.46 1.63
C LYS A 193 26.65 16.91 2.77
N ALA A 194 26.84 17.58 3.90
CA ALA A 194 26.07 17.71 5.15
C ALA A 194 25.14 16.57 5.62
N ARG A 195 25.44 16.18 6.86
CA ARG A 195 24.75 15.31 7.84
C ARG A 195 23.29 15.72 8.08
N LEU A 196 22.42 14.74 8.33
CA LEU A 196 21.54 14.70 9.51
C LEU A 196 21.09 13.24 9.71
N GLU A 197 21.27 12.76 10.94
CA GLU A 197 21.05 11.40 11.40
C GLU A 197 19.59 11.22 11.83
N GLU A 198 19.03 10.03 11.62
CA GLU A 198 17.98 9.54 12.51
C GLU A 198 18.15 8.03 12.73
N THR A 199 18.16 7.71 14.02
CA THR A 199 18.47 6.44 14.67
C THR A 199 17.35 5.42 14.61
N ASP A 200 17.79 4.17 14.51
CA ASP A 200 17.11 2.90 14.74
C ASP A 200 16.30 2.86 16.05
N ARG A 201 15.15 2.15 16.03
CA ARG A 201 14.73 1.24 17.11
C ARG A 201 13.53 0.38 16.71
N ARG A 202 13.78 -0.93 16.69
CA ARG A 202 12.81 -2.04 16.75
C ARG A 202 12.06 -2.05 18.09
N THR A 203 10.81 -2.50 18.08
CA THR A 203 10.25 -3.36 19.14
C THR A 203 9.03 -4.14 18.64
N ALA A 204 9.05 -5.43 18.93
CA ALA A 204 7.97 -6.39 18.74
C ALA A 204 6.92 -6.30 19.86
N LYS A 205 5.67 -6.71 19.59
CA LYS A 205 4.78 -7.34 20.59
C LYS A 205 3.61 -8.10 19.95
N ASP A 206 3.30 -9.24 20.57
CA ASP A 206 2.34 -10.28 20.19
C ASP A 206 0.84 -9.99 20.46
N VAL A 207 0.03 -10.58 19.58
CA VAL A 207 -1.27 -11.32 19.65
C VAL A 207 -2.21 -11.25 20.88
N ALA A 208 -3.51 -11.01 20.61
CA ALA A 208 -4.74 -11.78 20.97
C ALA A 208 -5.94 -11.10 20.26
N GLU A 209 -7.04 -11.72 19.80
CA GLU A 209 -7.90 -12.76 20.38
C GLU A 209 -8.88 -13.38 19.32
N ASN A 210 -9.55 -14.48 19.72
CA ASN A 210 -10.62 -15.29 19.11
C ASN A 210 -11.75 -14.52 18.35
N GLY A 211 -12.60 -15.08 17.49
CA GLY A 211 -12.96 -16.43 17.07
C GLY A 211 -14.31 -16.39 16.32
N GLU A 212 -14.72 -17.54 15.75
CA GLU A 212 -16.05 -17.89 15.18
C GLU A 212 -16.32 -17.77 13.66
N THR A 213 -17.18 -18.70 13.24
CA THR A 213 -17.26 -19.47 12.00
C THR A 213 -18.29 -18.97 11.00
N ALA A 214 -18.06 -19.16 9.69
CA ALA A 214 -19.15 -19.48 8.76
C ALA A 214 -18.61 -20.10 7.46
N ASP A 215 -19.27 -21.17 7.06
CA ASP A 215 -19.05 -22.03 5.90
C ASP A 215 -19.50 -21.32 4.62
N GLN A 216 -18.58 -21.09 3.67
CA GLN A 216 -18.89 -20.69 2.29
C GLN A 216 -17.87 -21.34 1.35
N THR A 217 -18.35 -21.97 0.29
CA THR A 217 -17.57 -22.63 -0.76
C THR A 217 -16.68 -21.62 -1.50
N LEU A 218 -15.42 -21.52 -1.09
CA LEU A 218 -14.42 -20.62 -1.67
C LEU A 218 -13.88 -21.12 -3.02
N SER A 219 -13.45 -20.17 -3.85
CA SER A 219 -12.76 -20.43 -5.13
C SER A 219 -11.42 -21.15 -4.91
N LEU A 220 -10.94 -21.95 -5.88
CA LEU A 220 -9.66 -22.69 -5.80
C LEU A 220 -8.47 -21.79 -5.40
N MET A 221 -8.45 -20.54 -5.88
CA MET A 221 -7.41 -19.56 -5.53
C MET A 221 -7.51 -19.04 -4.09
N GLU A 222 -8.71 -19.04 -3.50
CA GLU A 222 -8.93 -18.71 -2.10
C GLU A 222 -8.55 -19.88 -1.18
N GLN A 223 -8.83 -21.11 -1.62
CA GLN A 223 -8.44 -22.33 -0.90
C GLN A 223 -6.92 -22.49 -0.82
N LEU A 224 -6.17 -21.98 -1.81
CA LEU A 224 -4.70 -22.05 -1.84
C LEU A 224 -4.00 -20.88 -1.13
N ARG A 225 -4.73 -19.85 -0.63
CA ARG A 225 -4.11 -18.80 0.17
C ARG A 225 -3.53 -19.42 1.44
N GLY A 226 -2.31 -19.03 1.82
CA GLY A 226 -1.58 -19.61 2.95
C GLY A 226 -2.35 -19.59 4.27
N GLU A 227 -3.29 -18.64 4.45
CA GLU A 227 -4.19 -18.57 5.61
C GLU A 227 -5.23 -19.70 5.65
N ALA A 228 -5.75 -20.14 4.50
CA ALA A 228 -6.72 -21.24 4.42
C ALA A 228 -6.08 -22.60 4.72
N LEU A 229 -4.80 -22.77 4.37
CA LEU A 229 -4.04 -24.02 4.55
C LEU A 229 -3.11 -24.02 5.78
N LYS A 230 -3.16 -22.96 6.61
CA LYS A 230 -2.27 -22.77 7.77
C LYS A 230 -0.79 -22.93 7.41
N PHE A 231 -0.39 -22.51 6.21
CA PHE A 231 1.02 -22.49 5.84
C PHE A 231 1.76 -21.43 6.66
N HIS A 232 3.00 -21.74 7.04
CA HIS A 232 3.88 -20.78 7.69
C HIS A 232 4.17 -19.62 6.73
N LYS A 233 4.36 -18.43 7.27
CA LYS A 233 4.77 -17.28 6.46
C LYS A 233 6.18 -17.55 5.90
N PRO A 234 6.50 -17.11 4.67
CA PRO A 234 7.86 -17.21 4.15
C PRO A 234 8.88 -16.62 5.14
N GLY A 235 9.87 -17.42 5.53
CA GLY A 235 10.90 -17.04 6.51
C GLY A 235 10.63 -17.44 7.97
N THR A 236 9.42 -17.90 8.32
CA THR A 236 9.17 -18.55 9.61
C THR A 236 9.32 -20.06 9.50
N VAL A 237 10.47 -20.61 9.89
CA VAL A 237 10.63 -22.07 10.00
C VAL A 237 9.84 -22.51 11.24
N PRO A 238 8.84 -23.41 11.13
CA PRO A 238 8.14 -23.89 12.32
C PRO A 238 9.14 -24.63 13.21
N THR A 239 9.23 -24.21 14.48
CA THR A 239 9.96 -24.97 15.50
C THR A 239 9.36 -26.38 15.59
N ARG A 240 10.26 -27.37 15.79
CA ARG A 240 10.01 -28.82 15.72
C ARG A 240 8.82 -29.33 16.55
N THR A 241 8.23 -28.51 17.41
CA THR A 241 7.12 -28.82 18.30
C THR A 241 5.74 -28.79 17.65
N GLN A 242 5.61 -28.38 16.38
CA GLN A 242 4.32 -28.37 15.67
C GLN A 242 4.17 -29.51 14.63
N TRP A 243 5.02 -30.54 14.72
CA TRP A 243 4.91 -31.73 13.88
C TRP A 243 4.07 -32.80 14.58
N ASN A 244 2.90 -33.12 14.01
CA ASN A 244 2.09 -34.24 14.44
C ASN A 244 2.85 -35.56 14.17
N PRO A 245 3.17 -36.38 15.19
CA PRO A 245 3.98 -37.59 15.03
C PRO A 245 3.33 -38.67 14.15
N ALA A 246 2.05 -38.52 13.80
CA ALA A 246 1.33 -39.45 12.91
C ALA A 246 1.88 -39.51 11.47
N TYR A 247 2.67 -38.53 11.02
CA TYR A 247 3.25 -38.54 9.67
C TYR A 247 4.58 -39.30 9.54
N TRP A 248 5.14 -39.80 10.64
CA TRP A 248 6.42 -40.53 10.63
C TRP A 248 6.31 -42.05 10.67
N THR A 249 5.12 -42.63 10.78
CA THR A 249 4.95 -44.10 10.76
C THR A 249 4.88 -44.71 9.36
N CYS A 250 4.90 -43.92 8.28
CA CYS A 250 4.85 -44.43 6.90
C CYS A 250 6.21 -44.40 6.18
N ARG A 251 7.34 -44.42 6.90
CA ARG A 251 8.67 -44.52 6.26
C ARG A 251 9.72 -45.38 6.97
N SER A 252 9.35 -46.20 7.95
CA SER A 252 10.27 -47.22 8.51
C SER A 252 9.89 -48.68 8.17
N GLN A 253 8.73 -48.95 7.58
CA GLN A 253 8.38 -50.31 7.14
C GLN A 253 8.87 -50.67 5.72
N GLN A 254 9.40 -49.71 4.95
CA GLN A 254 9.88 -49.97 3.59
C GLN A 254 11.38 -50.31 3.49
N TRP A 255 12.12 -50.32 4.61
CA TRP A 255 13.55 -50.66 4.64
C TRP A 255 13.86 -52.08 5.14
N HIS A 256 12.85 -52.90 5.46
CA HIS A 256 13.06 -54.29 5.90
C HIS A 256 12.74 -55.36 4.85
N LEU A 257 12.40 -54.99 3.61
CA LEU A 257 12.09 -55.95 2.53
C LEU A 257 13.17 -56.07 1.43
N PHE A 258 14.37 -55.48 1.63
CA PHE A 258 15.49 -55.58 0.69
C PHE A 258 16.78 -56.14 1.34
N SER A 259 16.66 -57.16 2.19
CA SER A 259 17.81 -57.96 2.66
C SER A 259 17.49 -59.45 2.84
N ALA A 260 16.58 -60.00 2.03
CA ALA A 260 16.39 -61.44 1.95
C ALA A 260 15.96 -61.84 0.53
N LEU A 261 16.94 -61.83 -0.39
CA LEU A 261 17.07 -62.71 -1.56
C LEU A 261 18.45 -62.47 -2.19
#